data_AF-F0ZLU0-F1
#
_entry.id   AF-F0ZLU0-F1
#
_cell.length_a   1.000
_cell.length_b   1.000
_cell.length_c   1.000
_cell.angle_alpha   90.00
_cell.angle_beta   90.00
_cell.angle_gamma   90.00
#
_symmetry.space_group_name_H-M   'P 1'
#
loop_
_entity.id
_entity.type
_entity.pdbx_description
1 polymer ?
#
loop_
_entity_poly.entity_id
_entity_poly.type
_entity_poly.pdbx_seq_one_letter_code
_entity_poly.pdbx_strand_id
1 'polypeptide(L)'
;MEKLKDFITPGSEFDLSNITPQNITVNRIETLIKQVERNSAREENYKNQELTTILQASFTDKVQGWMHSEEEIIELTKRQIELEDDLACKVQEILKMNDFVAACPIELNEIKAGSLGLFVLKRERYYGFHQSENLVISSNDSMNAIKKIYGNNLPSCLLCNVVFSMKTVSTKPSALMPTPGTEFYVVDLEVQKLYDSNY
;
A
#
# COMPACT_ATOMS: atom_id res chain seq x y z
N MET A 1 -36.99 -21.07 -62.85
CA MET A 1 -35.77 -20.86 -62.05
C MET A 1 -35.35 -19.40 -62.22
N GLU A 2 -34.73 -18.86 -61.17
CA GLU A 2 -34.09 -17.53 -61.10
C GLU A 2 -35.01 -16.31 -60.91
N LYS A 3 -35.23 -15.96 -59.64
CA LYS A 3 -35.11 -14.60 -59.08
C LYS A 3 -35.37 -14.66 -57.57
N LEU A 4 -34.39 -15.19 -56.84
CA LEU A 4 -34.39 -15.25 -55.37
C LEU A 4 -32.96 -15.10 -54.85
N LYS A 5 -32.22 -14.13 -55.41
CA LYS A 5 -30.83 -13.82 -55.03
C LYS A 5 -30.58 -12.36 -54.66
N ASP A 6 -31.61 -11.52 -54.65
CA ASP A 6 -31.46 -10.14 -54.21
C ASP A 6 -32.18 -9.94 -52.87
N PHE A 7 -31.53 -9.16 -51.99
CA PHE A 7 -31.99 -8.66 -50.68
C PHE A 7 -31.53 -9.35 -49.40
N ILE A 8 -30.35 -9.99 -49.40
CA ILE A 8 -29.49 -9.90 -48.20
C ILE A 8 -28.08 -9.59 -48.70
N THR A 9 -27.76 -8.30 -48.79
CA THR A 9 -26.39 -7.86 -49.05
C THR A 9 -25.56 -8.19 -47.80
N PRO A 10 -24.41 -8.87 -47.92
CA PRO A 10 -23.51 -9.06 -46.80
C PRO A 10 -23.17 -7.71 -46.18
N GLY A 11 -23.44 -7.52 -44.88
CA GLY A 11 -23.28 -6.24 -44.19
C GLY A 11 -24.44 -5.24 -44.31
N SER A 12 -25.60 -5.63 -44.85
CA SER A 12 -26.84 -4.85 -44.69
C SER A 12 -27.35 -4.95 -43.24
N GLU A 13 -28.15 -3.97 -42.79
CA GLU A 13 -28.82 -4.03 -41.48
C GLU A 13 -29.62 -5.33 -41.25
N PHE A 14 -29.98 -6.02 -42.35
CA PHE A 14 -30.76 -7.26 -42.37
C PHE A 14 -29.90 -8.54 -42.56
N ASP A 15 -28.57 -8.44 -42.55
CA ASP A 15 -27.68 -9.61 -42.62
C ASP A 15 -27.53 -10.29 -41.24
N LEU A 16 -28.28 -11.37 -41.06
CA LEU A 16 -28.41 -12.13 -39.81
C LEU A 16 -27.48 -13.35 -39.75
N SER A 17 -26.64 -13.57 -40.77
CA SER A 17 -25.78 -14.78 -40.88
C SER A 17 -24.68 -14.87 -39.81
N ASN A 18 -24.46 -13.80 -39.05
CA ASN A 18 -23.40 -13.68 -38.04
C ASN A 18 -23.91 -13.23 -36.65
N ILE A 19 -25.19 -13.50 -36.33
CA ILE A 19 -25.75 -13.10 -35.02
C ILE A 19 -25.39 -14.12 -33.95
N THR A 20 -24.61 -13.67 -32.98
CA THR A 20 -24.39 -14.37 -31.72
C THR A 20 -25.18 -13.68 -30.60
N PRO A 21 -25.65 -14.40 -29.58
CA PRO A 21 -26.37 -13.84 -28.43
C PRO A 21 -25.65 -12.66 -27.75
N GLN A 22 -24.32 -12.64 -27.81
CA GLN A 22 -23.47 -11.61 -27.19
C GLN A 22 -23.46 -10.27 -27.97
N ASN A 23 -23.80 -10.30 -29.27
CA ASN A 23 -23.68 -9.16 -30.20
C ASN A 23 -25.00 -8.41 -30.45
N ILE A 24 -26.07 -8.74 -29.72
CA ILE A 24 -27.38 -8.09 -29.87
C ILE A 24 -27.40 -6.77 -29.07
N THR A 25 -27.51 -5.66 -29.79
CA THR A 25 -27.69 -4.31 -29.24
C THR A 25 -29.15 -3.87 -29.38
N VAL A 26 -29.56 -2.78 -28.71
CA VAL A 26 -30.94 -2.25 -28.74
C VAL A 26 -31.45 -2.03 -30.18
N ASN A 27 -30.63 -1.39 -31.04
CA ASN A 27 -30.97 -1.18 -32.45
C ASN A 27 -31.13 -2.49 -33.24
N ARG A 28 -30.46 -3.55 -32.80
CA ARG A 28 -30.50 -4.88 -33.42
C ARG A 28 -31.71 -5.69 -32.97
N ILE A 29 -32.22 -5.46 -31.76
CA ILE A 29 -33.50 -6.01 -31.27
C ILE A 29 -34.65 -5.49 -32.13
N GLU A 30 -34.68 -4.18 -32.43
CA GLU A 30 -35.72 -3.60 -33.30
C GLU A 30 -35.71 -4.20 -34.71
N THR A 31 -34.52 -4.45 -35.26
CA THR A 31 -34.37 -5.11 -36.57
C THR A 31 -34.85 -6.56 -36.54
N LEU A 32 -34.55 -7.30 -35.45
CA LEU A 32 -35.02 -8.67 -35.25
C LEU A 32 -36.54 -8.73 -35.10
N ILE A 33 -37.15 -7.78 -34.39
CA ILE A 33 -38.62 -7.67 -34.25
C ILE A 33 -39.27 -7.43 -35.62
N LYS A 34 -38.76 -6.46 -36.39
CA LYS A 34 -39.26 -6.18 -37.76
C LYS A 34 -39.13 -7.39 -38.69
N GLN A 35 -38.11 -8.23 -38.49
CA GLN A 35 -37.94 -9.47 -39.25
C GLN A 35 -38.97 -10.53 -38.86
N VAL A 36 -39.22 -10.71 -37.56
CA VAL A 36 -40.23 -11.64 -37.03
C VAL A 36 -41.62 -11.26 -37.54
N GLU A 37 -41.95 -9.98 -37.55
CA GLU A 37 -43.21 -9.45 -38.11
C GLU A 37 -43.34 -9.75 -39.62
N ARG A 38 -42.28 -9.53 -40.41
CA ARG A 38 -42.28 -9.84 -41.85
C ARG A 38 -42.40 -11.34 -42.13
N ASN A 39 -41.73 -12.18 -41.36
CA ASN A 39 -41.77 -13.63 -41.53
C ASN A 39 -43.14 -14.20 -41.13
N SER A 40 -43.79 -13.64 -40.10
CA SER A 40 -45.16 -13.99 -39.72
C SER A 40 -46.14 -13.66 -40.83
N ALA A 41 -45.98 -12.51 -41.51
CA ALA A 41 -46.78 -12.14 -42.67
C ALA A 41 -46.55 -13.04 -43.92
N ARG A 42 -45.49 -13.85 -43.92
CA ARG A 42 -45.12 -14.80 -44.98
C ARG A 42 -45.30 -16.27 -44.58
N GLU A 43 -45.87 -16.54 -43.42
CA GLU A 43 -46.05 -17.90 -42.84
C GLU A 43 -44.74 -18.69 -42.63
N GLU A 44 -43.58 -18.02 -42.54
CA GLU A 44 -42.26 -18.64 -42.31
C GLU A 44 -41.96 -18.88 -40.82
N ASN A 45 -42.88 -19.56 -40.12
CA ASN A 45 -42.88 -19.69 -38.64
C ASN A 45 -41.63 -20.36 -38.05
N TYR A 46 -40.94 -21.24 -38.79
CA TYR A 46 -39.73 -21.91 -38.32
C TYR A 46 -38.56 -20.95 -38.08
N LYS A 47 -38.41 -19.93 -38.95
CA LYS A 47 -37.37 -18.89 -38.78
C LYS A 47 -37.64 -18.01 -37.59
N ASN A 48 -38.92 -17.79 -37.26
CA ASN A 48 -39.31 -17.00 -36.09
C ASN A 48 -38.97 -17.71 -34.78
N GLN A 49 -39.06 -19.04 -34.71
CA GLN A 49 -38.64 -19.80 -33.54
C GLN A 49 -37.13 -19.66 -33.29
N GLU A 50 -36.32 -19.73 -34.34
CA GLU A 50 -34.86 -19.57 -34.25
C GLU A 50 -34.47 -18.16 -33.77
N LEU A 51 -35.06 -17.11 -34.36
CA LEU A 51 -34.83 -15.73 -33.94
C LEU A 51 -35.29 -15.46 -32.50
N THR A 52 -36.43 -16.03 -32.10
CA THR A 52 -36.94 -15.91 -30.73
C THR A 52 -36.00 -16.60 -29.73
N THR A 53 -35.46 -17.76 -30.09
CA THR A 53 -34.49 -18.48 -29.25
C THR A 53 -33.20 -17.68 -29.07
N ILE A 54 -32.70 -17.06 -30.14
CA ILE A 54 -31.52 -16.20 -30.10
C ILE A 54 -31.75 -14.96 -29.22
N LEU A 55 -32.93 -14.34 -29.30
CA LEU A 55 -33.31 -13.20 -28.44
C LEU A 55 -33.42 -13.60 -26.97
N GLN A 56 -34.01 -14.76 -26.67
CA GLN A 56 -34.12 -15.28 -25.31
C GLN A 56 -32.75 -15.62 -24.71
N ALA A 57 -31.87 -16.24 -25.48
CA ALA A 57 -30.50 -16.52 -25.08
C ALA A 57 -29.74 -15.22 -24.79
N SER A 58 -29.85 -14.23 -25.68
CA SER A 58 -29.20 -12.92 -25.50
C SER A 58 -29.70 -12.18 -24.27
N PHE A 59 -31.02 -12.17 -24.04
CA PHE A 59 -31.59 -11.58 -22.83
C PHE A 59 -31.05 -12.25 -21.57
N THR A 60 -31.00 -13.58 -21.55
CA THR A 60 -30.49 -14.36 -20.42
C THR A 60 -29.02 -14.05 -20.15
N ASP A 61 -28.17 -14.06 -21.18
CA ASP A 61 -26.74 -13.76 -21.08
C ASP A 61 -26.50 -12.33 -20.54
N LYS A 62 -27.28 -11.34 -21.01
CA LYS A 62 -27.15 -9.95 -20.56
C LYS A 62 -27.58 -9.76 -19.11
N VAL A 63 -28.71 -10.37 -18.71
CA VAL A 63 -29.18 -10.31 -17.32
C VAL A 63 -28.19 -10.98 -16.38
N GLN A 64 -27.64 -12.14 -16.73
CA GLN A 64 -26.60 -12.79 -15.95
C GLN A 64 -25.33 -11.94 -15.85
N GLY A 65 -24.91 -11.31 -16.95
CA GLY A 65 -23.79 -10.37 -16.94
C GLY A 65 -24.01 -9.18 -15.99
N TRP A 66 -25.22 -8.62 -15.98
CA TRP A 66 -25.57 -7.53 -15.07
C TRP A 66 -25.59 -7.96 -13.60
N MET A 67 -26.16 -9.13 -13.31
CA MET A 67 -26.14 -9.68 -11.94
C MET A 67 -24.71 -9.89 -11.45
N HIS A 68 -23.82 -10.41 -12.30
CA HIS A 68 -22.43 -10.59 -11.94
C HIS A 68 -21.70 -9.26 -11.68
N SER A 69 -21.93 -8.25 -12.52
CA SER A 69 -21.39 -6.90 -12.29
C SER A 69 -21.94 -6.26 -11.02
N GLU A 70 -23.22 -6.49 -10.68
CA GLU A 70 -23.81 -6.00 -9.43
C GLU A 70 -23.16 -6.67 -8.21
N GLU A 71 -22.95 -7.98 -8.25
CA GLU A 71 -22.23 -8.73 -7.20
C GLU A 71 -20.79 -8.21 -7.03
N GLU A 72 -20.07 -7.96 -8.14
CA GLU A 72 -18.72 -7.40 -8.12
C GLU A 72 -18.70 -5.99 -7.49
N ILE A 73 -19.67 -5.13 -7.83
CA ILE A 73 -19.79 -3.79 -7.23
C ILE A 73 -20.02 -3.89 -5.71
N ILE A 74 -20.87 -4.82 -5.26
CA ILE A 74 -21.13 -5.02 -3.83
C ILE A 74 -19.86 -5.49 -3.11
N GLU A 75 -19.11 -6.42 -3.71
CA GLU A 75 -17.86 -6.91 -3.15
C GLU A 75 -16.80 -5.80 -3.05
N LEU A 76 -16.63 -5.01 -4.11
CA LEU A 76 -15.71 -3.87 -4.11
C LEU A 76 -16.10 -2.83 -3.05
N THR A 77 -17.40 -2.56 -2.89
CA THR A 77 -17.90 -1.62 -1.88
C THR A 77 -17.60 -2.11 -0.46
N LYS A 78 -17.80 -3.40 -0.18
CA LYS A 78 -17.42 -3.99 1.12
C LYS A 78 -15.92 -3.87 1.36
N ARG A 79 -15.11 -4.18 0.35
CA ARG A 79 -13.66 -4.08 0.45
C ARG A 79 -13.18 -2.65 0.69
N GLN A 80 -13.84 -1.67 0.08
CA GLN A 80 -13.56 -0.26 0.33
C GLN A 80 -13.81 0.11 1.79
N ILE A 81 -14.96 -0.29 2.36
CA ILE A 81 -15.30 0.00 3.76
C ILE A 81 -14.26 -0.62 4.71
N GLU A 82 -13.86 -1.87 4.48
CA GLU A 82 -12.80 -2.52 5.28
C GLU A 82 -11.47 -1.75 5.23
N LEU A 83 -11.08 -1.26 4.05
CA LEU A 83 -9.85 -0.48 3.90
C LEU A 83 -9.95 0.89 4.58
N GLU A 84 -11.14 1.52 4.59
CA GLU A 84 -11.38 2.78 5.31
C GLU A 84 -11.29 2.57 6.83
N ASP A 85 -11.83 1.47 7.35
CA ASP A 85 -11.73 1.11 8.77
C ASP A 85 -10.28 0.83 9.20
N ASP A 86 -9.54 0.05 8.40
CA ASP A 86 -8.12 -0.23 8.63
C ASP A 86 -7.29 1.07 8.64
N LEU A 87 -7.57 1.97 7.69
CA LEU A 87 -6.89 3.27 7.62
C LEU A 87 -7.18 4.12 8.85
N ALA A 88 -8.44 4.19 9.29
CA ALA A 88 -8.83 4.94 10.49
C ALA A 88 -8.10 4.41 11.73
N CYS A 89 -8.01 3.09 11.88
CA CYS A 89 -7.27 2.47 12.99
C CYS A 89 -5.78 2.83 12.95
N LYS A 90 -5.15 2.75 11.78
CA LYS A 90 -3.73 3.09 11.61
C LYS A 90 -3.46 4.57 11.87
N VAL A 91 -4.34 5.46 11.45
CA VAL A 91 -4.23 6.90 11.76
C VAL A 91 -4.26 7.14 13.26
N GLN A 92 -5.16 6.48 14.01
CA GLN A 92 -5.18 6.60 15.47
C GLN A 92 -3.90 6.07 16.14
N GLU A 93 -3.34 4.97 15.65
CA GLU A 93 -2.05 4.46 16.14
C GLU A 93 -0.92 5.46 15.90
N ILE A 94 -0.85 6.06 14.71
CA ILE A 94 0.14 7.10 14.37
C ILE A 94 -0.01 8.31 15.29
N LEU A 95 -1.23 8.77 15.54
CA LEU A 95 -1.49 9.88 16.45
C LEU A 95 -0.99 9.57 17.86
N LYS A 96 -1.31 8.38 18.40
CA LYS A 96 -0.82 7.94 19.71
C LYS A 96 0.71 7.88 19.77
N MET A 97 1.37 7.40 18.71
CA MET A 97 2.83 7.40 18.67
C MET A 97 3.40 8.82 18.61
N ASN A 98 2.79 9.72 17.85
CA ASN A 98 3.22 11.12 17.78
C ASN A 98 3.05 11.81 19.13
N ASP A 99 1.93 11.59 19.81
CA ASP A 99 1.69 12.11 21.17
C ASP A 99 2.74 11.56 22.14
N PHE A 100 3.07 10.26 22.05
CA PHE A 100 4.13 9.65 22.84
C PHE A 100 5.49 10.29 22.56
N VAL A 101 5.88 10.45 21.30
CA VAL A 101 7.15 11.07 20.90
C VAL A 101 7.21 12.53 21.37
N ALA A 102 6.11 13.28 21.26
CA ALA A 102 6.04 14.68 21.68
C ALA A 102 6.13 14.85 23.21
N ALA A 103 5.55 13.91 23.97
CA ALA A 103 5.61 13.92 25.44
C ALA A 103 6.88 13.24 26.00
N CYS A 104 7.66 12.57 25.16
CA CYS A 104 8.85 11.85 25.59
C CYS A 104 9.95 12.85 26.00
N PRO A 105 10.53 12.73 27.20
CA PRO A 105 11.65 13.59 27.61
C PRO A 105 12.95 13.27 26.86
N ILE A 106 12.99 12.16 26.12
CA ILE A 106 14.13 11.72 25.31
C ILE A 106 13.94 12.27 23.91
N GLU A 107 15.00 12.87 23.36
CA GLU A 107 15.03 13.34 21.99
C GLU A 107 15.12 12.14 21.03
N LEU A 108 14.01 11.83 20.37
CA LEU A 108 13.89 10.70 19.44
C LEU A 108 14.00 11.12 17.96
N ASN A 109 13.90 12.42 17.64
CA ASN A 109 13.92 12.88 16.25
C ASN A 109 15.35 13.04 15.75
N GLU A 110 16.10 13.96 16.38
CA GLU A 110 17.48 14.28 16.03
C GLU A 110 18.27 14.61 17.29
N ILE A 111 19.27 13.79 17.60
CA ILE A 111 20.12 13.98 18.79
C ILE A 111 21.05 15.18 18.57
N LYS A 112 20.99 16.14 19.50
CA LYS A 112 21.77 17.39 19.47
C LYS A 112 22.39 17.69 20.82
N ALA A 113 23.38 18.58 20.85
CA ALA A 113 23.92 19.06 22.11
C ALA A 113 22.81 19.71 22.97
N GLY A 114 22.81 19.40 24.25
CA GLY A 114 21.79 19.80 25.23
C GLY A 114 20.57 18.88 25.31
N SER A 115 20.47 17.82 24.50
CA SER A 115 19.33 16.89 24.56
C SER A 115 19.61 15.67 25.44
N LEU A 116 18.54 15.11 26.03
CA LEU A 116 18.58 13.80 26.68
C LEU A 116 18.41 12.73 25.60
N GLY A 117 19.39 11.85 25.43
CA GLY A 117 19.37 10.79 24.42
C GLY A 117 19.32 9.40 25.03
N LEU A 118 18.67 8.48 24.31
CA LEU A 118 18.79 7.04 24.56
C LEU A 118 19.93 6.49 23.73
N PHE A 119 20.86 5.79 24.37
CA PHE A 119 22.03 5.22 23.74
C PHE A 119 22.06 3.71 23.94
N VAL A 120 22.25 2.96 22.85
CA VAL A 120 22.24 1.50 22.85
C VAL A 120 23.67 0.99 22.64
N LEU A 121 24.11 0.09 23.51
CA LEU A 121 25.40 -0.56 23.40
C LEU A 121 25.36 -1.58 22.25
N LYS A 122 26.21 -1.39 21.25
CA LYS A 122 26.49 -2.41 20.24
C LYS A 122 27.98 -2.73 20.25
N ARG A 123 28.29 -3.99 20.55
CA ARG A 123 29.66 -4.48 20.79
C ARG A 123 30.33 -3.70 21.92
N GLU A 124 31.19 -2.74 21.60
CA GLU A 124 31.98 -1.99 22.58
C GLU A 124 31.69 -0.49 22.58
N ARG A 125 30.66 -0.03 21.86
CA ARG A 125 30.34 1.39 21.71
C ARG A 125 28.85 1.67 21.78
N TYR A 126 28.49 2.83 22.33
CA TYR A 126 27.11 3.32 22.37
C TYR A 126 26.74 4.07 21.09
N TYR A 127 25.53 3.81 20.61
CA TYR A 127 24.92 4.43 19.44
C TYR A 127 23.63 5.14 19.86
N GLY A 128 23.44 6.36 19.39
CA GLY A 128 22.23 7.12 19.67
C GLY A 128 21.01 6.50 18.99
N PHE A 129 19.93 6.31 19.74
CA PHE A 129 18.65 5.87 19.21
C PHE A 129 17.80 7.08 18.83
N HIS A 130 17.55 7.24 17.53
CA HIS A 130 16.72 8.31 16.98
C HIS A 130 16.17 7.94 15.59
N GLN A 131 15.27 8.76 15.06
CA GLN A 131 14.57 8.55 13.79
C GLN A 131 15.34 9.10 12.57
N SER A 132 16.24 10.08 12.76
CA SER A 132 17.09 10.59 11.68
C SER A 132 17.99 9.49 11.06
N GLU A 133 18.31 9.61 9.77
CA GLU A 133 19.15 8.66 9.03
C GLU A 133 20.65 8.74 9.39
N ASN A 134 21.06 9.80 10.09
CA ASN A 134 22.46 10.01 10.46
C ASN A 134 22.91 9.03 11.54
N LEU A 135 24.14 8.53 11.47
CA LEU A 135 24.67 7.72 12.57
C LEU A 135 25.15 8.64 13.70
N VAL A 136 24.74 8.38 14.95
CA VAL A 136 25.26 9.07 16.15
C VAL A 136 26.04 8.09 17.01
N ILE A 137 27.31 8.38 17.26
CA ILE A 137 28.21 7.51 18.05
C ILE A 137 28.80 8.24 19.24
N SER A 138 28.94 7.54 20.36
CA SER A 138 29.66 8.07 21.53
C SER A 138 31.15 8.26 21.23
N SER A 139 31.73 9.36 21.74
CA SER A 139 33.16 9.64 21.69
C SER A 139 33.98 8.65 22.53
N ASN A 140 35.28 8.58 22.26
CA ASN A 140 36.20 7.74 23.03
C ASN A 140 36.30 8.22 24.49
N ASP A 141 36.28 9.52 24.71
CA ASP A 141 36.37 10.11 26.04
C ASP A 141 35.14 9.78 26.88
N SER A 142 33.95 9.86 26.25
CA SER A 142 32.70 9.40 26.87
C SER A 142 32.73 7.92 27.20
N MET A 143 33.17 7.07 26.26
CA MET A 143 33.31 5.63 26.52
C MET A 143 34.25 5.34 27.69
N ASN A 144 35.37 6.07 27.79
CA ASN A 144 36.30 5.94 28.90
C ASN A 144 35.67 6.40 30.22
N ALA A 145 34.91 7.50 30.22
CA ALA A 145 34.18 7.98 31.40
C ALA A 145 33.10 6.98 31.86
N ILE A 146 32.32 6.45 30.92
CA ILE A 146 31.29 5.43 31.18
C ILE A 146 31.92 4.16 31.75
N LYS A 147 33.04 3.69 31.18
CA LYS A 147 33.79 2.54 31.71
C LYS A 147 34.34 2.78 33.11
N LYS A 148 34.69 4.01 33.48
CA LYS A 148 35.06 4.34 34.87
C LYS A 148 33.88 4.24 35.84
N ILE A 149 32.65 4.51 35.38
CA ILE A 149 31.44 4.46 36.20
C ILE A 149 30.94 3.02 36.38
N TYR A 150 30.81 2.26 35.28
CA TYR A 150 30.20 0.92 35.26
C TYR A 150 31.21 -0.24 35.23
N GLY A 151 32.51 0.04 35.08
CA GLY A 151 33.55 -0.97 34.99
C GLY A 151 33.43 -1.83 33.72
N ASN A 152 33.63 -3.15 33.88
CA ASN A 152 33.56 -4.12 32.77
C ASN A 152 32.12 -4.49 32.38
N ASN A 153 31.12 -4.13 33.19
CA ASN A 153 29.72 -4.48 32.97
C ASN A 153 28.94 -3.26 32.46
N LEU A 154 29.12 -2.95 31.18
CA LEU A 154 28.42 -1.84 30.53
C LEU A 154 26.92 -2.17 30.36
N PRO A 155 26.01 -1.25 30.72
CA PRO A 155 24.57 -1.46 30.51
C PRO A 155 24.22 -1.52 29.02
N SER A 156 23.23 -2.34 28.65
CA SER A 156 22.79 -2.49 27.26
C SER A 156 22.19 -1.20 26.68
N CYS A 157 21.52 -0.42 27.52
CA CYS A 157 20.93 0.87 27.19
C CYS A 157 21.34 1.90 28.24
N LEU A 158 21.51 3.14 27.82
CA LEU A 158 21.93 4.26 28.65
C LEU A 158 21.11 5.50 28.31
N LEU A 159 20.57 6.16 29.34
CA LEU A 159 19.98 7.48 29.22
C LEU A 159 21.02 8.50 29.69
N CYS A 160 21.36 9.46 28.84
CA CYS A 160 22.41 10.42 29.14
C CYS A 160 22.22 11.73 28.37
N ASN A 161 22.76 12.80 28.94
CA ASN A 161 22.74 14.11 28.31
C ASN A 161 23.85 14.20 27.28
N VAL A 162 23.53 14.74 26.12
CA VAL A 162 24.52 15.03 25.09
C VAL A 162 25.10 16.41 25.36
N VAL A 163 26.37 16.46 25.76
CA VAL A 163 27.05 17.72 26.11
C VAL A 163 27.57 18.43 24.86
N PHE A 164 28.07 17.64 23.92
CA PHE A 164 28.67 18.14 22.69
C PHE A 164 28.36 17.19 21.53
N SER A 165 28.26 17.75 20.32
CA SER A 165 28.02 17.00 19.10
C SER A 165 28.86 17.57 17.96
N MET A 166 29.58 16.71 17.26
CA MET A 166 30.44 17.08 16.15
C MET A 166 30.15 16.22 14.92
N LYS A 167 29.81 16.89 13.83
CA LYS A 167 29.66 16.24 12.52
C LYS A 167 31.03 15.84 11.96
N THR A 168 31.17 14.59 11.56
CA THR A 168 32.40 13.97 11.08
C THR A 168 32.14 13.15 9.82
N VAL A 169 33.16 12.97 8.98
CA VAL A 169 33.09 12.10 7.80
C VAL A 169 33.94 10.85 8.04
N SER A 170 33.40 9.68 7.68
CA SER A 170 34.15 8.43 7.80
C SER A 170 35.34 8.44 6.84
N THR A 171 36.55 8.32 7.38
CA THR A 171 37.79 8.32 6.59
C THR A 171 38.39 6.93 6.40
N LYS A 172 37.93 5.92 7.15
CA LYS A 172 38.48 4.56 7.14
C LYS A 172 37.37 3.51 7.26
N PRO A 173 37.46 2.38 6.54
CA PRO A 173 36.54 1.27 6.73
C PRO A 173 36.80 0.60 8.08
N SER A 174 35.76 0.44 8.89
CA SER A 174 35.81 -0.27 10.18
C SER A 174 34.47 -0.95 10.43
N ALA A 175 34.48 -2.09 11.11
CA ALA A 175 33.25 -2.81 11.47
C ALA A 175 32.33 -2.03 12.44
N LEU A 176 32.80 -0.92 12.99
CA LEU A 176 32.08 -0.03 13.91
C LEU A 176 31.78 1.36 13.33
N MET A 177 32.31 1.66 12.13
CA MET A 177 32.16 2.94 11.45
C MET A 177 31.38 2.74 10.15
N PRO A 178 30.63 3.75 9.70
CA PRO A 178 29.97 3.69 8.40
C PRO A 178 31.01 3.70 7.27
N THR A 179 30.57 3.36 6.06
CA THR A 179 31.42 3.35 4.86
C THR A 179 32.21 4.66 4.70
N PRO A 180 33.46 4.61 4.21
CA PRO A 180 34.23 5.82 3.94
C PRO A 180 33.43 6.80 3.07
N GLY A 181 33.44 8.08 3.46
CA GLY A 181 32.64 9.14 2.83
C GLY A 181 31.26 9.35 3.47
N THR A 182 30.78 8.47 4.34
CA THR A 182 29.52 8.68 5.06
C THR A 182 29.70 9.69 6.20
N GLU A 183 28.76 10.64 6.30
CA GLU A 183 28.68 11.60 7.40
C GLU A 183 28.02 10.97 8.63
N PHE A 184 28.54 11.28 9.81
CA PHE A 184 28.01 10.82 11.09
C PHE A 184 28.36 11.81 12.20
N TYR A 185 27.70 11.70 13.35
CA TYR A 185 27.96 12.54 14.51
C TYR A 185 28.73 11.78 15.58
N VAL A 186 29.75 12.41 16.13
CA VAL A 186 30.42 11.99 17.37
C VAL A 186 29.89 12.87 18.49
N VAL A 187 29.40 12.25 19.56
CA VAL A 187 28.81 12.95 20.69
C VAL A 187 29.55 12.68 22.00
N ASP A 188 29.68 13.73 22.81
CA ASP A 188 30.13 13.61 24.19
C ASP A 188 28.93 13.45 25.12
N LEU A 189 29.00 12.46 26.00
CA LEU A 189 27.91 12.02 26.85
C LEU A 189 28.26 12.29 28.32
N GLU A 190 27.33 12.90 29.02
CA GLU A 190 27.38 13.02 30.47
C GLU A 190 26.44 12.01 31.10
N VAL A 191 27.00 11.18 31.97
CA VAL A 191 26.27 10.14 32.69
C VAL A 191 26.33 10.41 34.17
N GLN A 192 25.17 10.51 34.80
CA GLN A 192 25.06 10.48 36.24
C GLN A 192 24.92 9.04 36.70
N LYS A 193 25.74 8.64 37.68
CA LYS A 193 25.57 7.35 38.35
C LYS A 193 24.21 7.38 39.05
N LEU A 194 23.26 6.56 38.57
CA LEU A 194 22.05 6.29 39.33
C LEU A 194 22.51 5.65 40.64
N TYR A 195 22.37 6.36 41.75
CA TYR A 195 22.57 5.77 43.06
C TYR A 195 21.60 4.60 43.17
N ASP A 196 22.11 3.42 43.55
CA ASP A 196 21.27 2.27 43.86
C ASP A 196 20.19 2.75 44.82
N SER A 197 18.97 2.86 44.30
CA SER A 197 17.80 3.08 45.13
C SER A 197 17.58 1.73 45.79
N ASN A 198 18.19 1.54 46.96
CA ASN A 198 17.85 0.43 47.86
C ASN A 198 16.36 0.57 48.19
N TYR A 199 15.52 -0.10 47.40
CA TYR A 199 14.18 -0.49 47.76
C TYR A 199 14.17 -1.99 48.01
#